data_AF-A0A941DE26-F1
#
_entry.id   AF-A0A941DE26-F1
#
_cell.length_a   1.000
_cell.length_b   1.000
_cell.length_c   1.000
_cell.angle_alpha   90.00
_cell.angle_beta   90.00
_cell.angle_gamma   90.00
#
_symmetry.space_group_name_H-M   'P 1'
#
loop_
_entity.id
_entity.type
_entity.pdbx_description
1 polymer ?
#
loop_
_entity_poly.entity_id
_entity_poly.type
_entity_poly.pdbx_seq_one_letter_code
_entity_poly.pdbx_strand_id
1 'polypeptide(L)'
;MSPEREKEFEELLAFLDFYFENLKRPTLPVSICNLPTLRAEAERIAREHGRSKALVGTRQAVNDVAEELSDLAPESVELLDQALRGAGLLTLSEVRRRYSALYRRILKRGHIKTDTEYYLVNGVVVDQTSALEPEERDRLQAMISAYEG
;
A
#
# COMPACT_ATOMS: atom_id res chain seq x y z
N MET A 1 16.92 -5.65 8.61
CA MET A 1 16.43 -4.42 7.94
C MET A 1 17.12 -3.22 8.56
N SER A 2 17.13 -2.06 7.90
CA SER A 2 17.56 -0.81 8.57
C SER A 2 16.47 -0.35 9.55
N PRO A 3 16.81 0.46 10.57
CA PRO A 3 15.84 0.98 11.54
C PRO A 3 14.65 1.70 10.89
N GLU A 4 14.89 2.40 9.78
CA GLU A 4 13.87 3.14 9.04
C GLU A 4 12.87 2.19 8.38
N ARG A 5 13.34 1.07 7.82
CA ARG A 5 12.47 0.05 7.20
C ARG A 5 11.66 -0.70 8.25
N GLU A 6 12.20 -0.89 9.44
CA GLU A 6 11.47 -1.55 10.54
C GLU A 6 10.37 -0.64 11.07
N LYS A 7 10.67 0.65 11.24
CA LYS A 7 9.67 1.66 11.62
C LYS A 7 8.55 1.74 10.58
N GLU A 8 8.91 1.77 9.30
CA GLU A 8 7.92 1.78 8.22
C GLU A 8 7.05 0.52 8.23
N PHE A 9 7.64 -0.66 8.45
CA PHE A 9 6.89 -1.90 8.54
C PHE A 9 5.80 -1.83 9.62
N GLU A 10 6.15 -1.37 10.82
CA GLU A 10 5.18 -1.22 11.91
C GLU A 10 4.12 -0.15 11.63
N GLU A 11 4.51 1.00 11.04
CA GLU A 11 3.56 2.06 10.65
C GLU A 11 2.50 1.54 9.66
N LEU A 12 2.95 0.83 8.61
CA LEU A 12 2.07 0.32 7.58
C LEU A 12 1.19 -0.83 8.10
N LEU A 13 1.74 -1.70 8.96
CA LEU A 13 0.97 -2.78 9.57
C LEU A 13 -0.13 -2.24 10.48
N ALA A 14 0.18 -1.22 11.28
CA ALA A 14 -0.79 -0.59 12.17
C ALA A 14 -1.92 0.11 11.40
N PHE A 15 -1.61 0.75 10.27
CA PHE A 15 -2.63 1.30 9.37
C PHE A 15 -3.56 0.19 8.81
N LEU A 16 -2.99 -0.92 8.34
CA LEU A 16 -3.78 -2.04 7.82
C LEU A 16 -4.65 -2.69 8.89
N ASP A 17 -4.10 -2.91 10.10
CA ASP A 17 -4.85 -3.45 11.23
C ASP A 17 -6.07 -2.55 11.53
N PHE A 18 -5.87 -1.23 11.61
CA PHE A 18 -6.97 -0.29 11.83
C PHE A 18 -8.04 -0.38 10.73
N TYR A 19 -7.63 -0.37 9.46
CA TYR A 19 -8.55 -0.46 8.33
C TYR A 19 -9.36 -1.76 8.37
N PHE A 20 -8.71 -2.90 8.60
CA PHE A 20 -9.42 -4.18 8.63
C PHE A 20 -10.37 -4.27 9.81
N GLU A 21 -9.97 -3.83 11.00
CA GLU A 21 -10.79 -3.92 12.20
C GLU A 21 -12.00 -2.97 12.18
N ASN A 22 -11.81 -1.74 11.68
CA ASN A 22 -12.83 -0.68 11.80
C ASN A 22 -13.67 -0.49 10.54
N LEU A 23 -13.13 -0.81 9.36
CA LEU A 23 -13.84 -0.56 8.09
C LEU A 23 -14.29 -1.87 7.42
N LYS A 24 -13.45 -2.92 7.42
CA LYS A 24 -13.80 -4.18 6.73
C LYS A 24 -14.54 -5.18 7.61
N ARG A 25 -14.03 -5.51 8.78
CA ARG A 25 -14.57 -6.56 9.66
C ARG A 25 -16.06 -6.39 9.97
N PRO A 26 -16.61 -5.17 10.18
CA PRO A 26 -18.06 -4.99 10.39
C PRO A 26 -18.93 -5.44 9.21
N THR A 27 -18.36 -5.55 8.02
CA THR A 27 -19.05 -5.91 6.77
C THR A 27 -18.81 -7.36 6.32
N LEU A 28 -17.92 -8.08 7.00
CA LEU A 28 -17.49 -9.43 6.60
C LEU A 28 -18.33 -10.54 7.28
N PRO A 29 -18.56 -11.67 6.60
CA PRO A 29 -19.15 -12.86 7.22
C PRO A 29 -18.31 -13.37 8.40
N VAL A 30 -18.98 -13.89 9.42
CA VAL A 30 -18.34 -14.45 10.64
C VAL A 30 -17.31 -15.54 10.32
N SER A 31 -17.50 -16.31 9.24
CA SER A 31 -16.53 -17.31 8.78
C SER A 31 -15.16 -16.72 8.41
N ILE A 32 -15.13 -15.49 7.90
CA ILE A 32 -13.91 -14.77 7.53
C ILE A 32 -13.28 -14.10 8.76
N CYS A 33 -14.07 -13.73 9.77
CA CYS A 33 -13.60 -13.13 11.02
C CYS A 33 -12.71 -14.05 11.89
N ASN A 34 -12.70 -15.35 11.59
CA ASN A 34 -11.86 -16.36 12.24
C ASN A 34 -10.52 -16.60 11.53
N LEU A 35 -10.27 -15.93 10.39
CA LEU A 35 -8.97 -15.96 9.75
C LEU A 35 -7.91 -15.26 10.62
N PRO A 36 -6.62 -15.63 10.48
CA PRO A 36 -5.53 -14.93 11.13
C PRO A 36 -5.58 -13.42 10.85
N THR A 37 -5.21 -12.61 11.83
CA THR A 37 -5.08 -11.16 11.61
C THR A 37 -3.98 -10.90 10.59
N LEU A 38 -4.05 -9.74 9.91
CA LEU A 38 -2.98 -9.30 9.01
C LEU A 38 -1.63 -9.28 9.69
N ARG A 39 -1.55 -8.82 10.94
CA ARG A 39 -0.35 -8.89 11.76
C ARG A 39 0.19 -10.31 11.88
N ALA A 40 -0.66 -11.28 12.20
CA ALA A 40 -0.24 -12.68 12.30
C ALA A 40 0.28 -13.23 10.97
N GLU A 41 -0.33 -12.85 9.86
CA GLU A 41 0.09 -13.26 8.51
C GLU A 41 1.42 -12.60 8.09
N ALA A 42 1.57 -11.29 8.33
CA ALA A 42 2.81 -10.57 8.05
C ALA A 42 3.99 -11.12 8.87
N GLU A 43 3.75 -11.48 10.14
CA GLU A 43 4.75 -12.15 10.97
C GLU A 43 5.09 -13.56 10.47
N ARG A 44 4.10 -14.31 9.96
CA ARG A 44 4.33 -15.63 9.36
C ARG A 44 5.24 -15.51 8.14
N ILE A 45 4.94 -14.59 7.22
CA ILE A 45 5.79 -14.29 6.06
C ILE A 45 7.17 -13.80 6.52
N ALA A 46 7.25 -12.97 7.56
CA ALA A 46 8.53 -12.50 8.09
C ALA A 46 9.41 -13.64 8.63
N ARG A 47 8.80 -14.66 9.25
CA ARG A 47 9.48 -15.87 9.74
C ARG A 47 9.93 -16.78 8.60
N GLU A 48 9.06 -17.03 7.61
CA GLU A 48 9.31 -18.00 6.53
C GLU A 48 10.18 -17.44 5.40
N HIS A 49 10.05 -16.15 5.12
CA HIS A 49 10.62 -15.51 3.93
C HIS A 49 11.46 -14.27 4.27
N GLY A 50 11.53 -13.89 5.54
CA GLY A 50 12.29 -12.76 6.04
C GLY A 50 11.50 -11.45 6.05
N ARG A 51 11.82 -10.59 7.02
CA ARG A 51 11.17 -9.28 7.24
C ARG A 51 11.16 -8.37 6.02
N SER A 52 12.18 -8.43 5.17
CA SER A 52 12.22 -7.61 3.94
C SER A 52 11.16 -8.01 2.93
N LYS A 53 10.82 -9.31 2.81
CA LYS A 53 9.71 -9.77 1.97
C LYS A 53 8.36 -9.50 2.61
N ALA A 54 8.25 -9.62 3.93
CA ALA A 54 7.03 -9.22 4.66
C ALA A 54 6.71 -7.73 4.45
N LEU A 55 7.69 -6.85 4.57
CA LEU A 55 7.52 -5.42 4.30
C LEU A 55 7.07 -5.13 2.87
N VAL A 56 7.54 -5.89 1.89
CA VAL A 56 7.08 -5.77 0.50
C VAL A 56 5.58 -6.08 0.41
N GLY A 57 5.13 -7.22 0.94
CA GLY A 57 3.72 -7.58 0.95
C GLY A 57 2.85 -6.57 1.71
N THR A 58 3.34 -6.04 2.84
CA THR A 58 2.65 -5.00 3.60
C THR A 58 2.48 -3.70 2.79
N ARG A 59 3.50 -3.28 2.03
CA ARG A 59 3.38 -2.11 1.15
C ARG A 59 2.33 -2.32 0.06
N GLN A 60 2.29 -3.51 -0.54
CA GLN A 60 1.26 -3.87 -1.54
C GLN A 60 -0.14 -3.78 -0.92
N ALA A 61 -0.36 -4.42 0.22
CA ALA A 61 -1.65 -4.38 0.90
C ALA A 61 -2.10 -2.95 1.26
N VAL A 62 -1.18 -2.07 1.68
CA VAL A 62 -1.53 -0.66 1.92
C VAL A 62 -1.92 0.05 0.64
N ASN A 63 -1.27 -0.25 -0.48
CA ASN A 63 -1.64 0.31 -1.77
C ASN A 63 -3.04 -0.13 -2.20
N ASP A 64 -3.34 -1.43 -2.09
CA ASP A 64 -4.67 -1.99 -2.42
C ASP A 64 -5.77 -1.31 -1.58
N VAL A 65 -5.51 -1.05 -0.30
CA VAL A 65 -6.43 -0.29 0.57
C VAL A 65 -6.57 1.16 0.13
N ALA A 66 -5.48 1.81 -0.27
CA ALA A 66 -5.52 3.20 -0.71
C ALA A 66 -6.29 3.37 -2.03
N GLU A 67 -6.17 2.40 -2.93
CA GLU A 67 -6.93 2.26 -4.18
C GLU A 67 -8.40 1.99 -3.89
N GLU A 68 -8.74 1.03 -3.03
CA GLU A 68 -10.14 0.74 -2.70
C GLU A 68 -10.87 1.96 -2.11
N LEU A 69 -10.15 2.78 -1.35
CA LEU A 69 -10.69 3.98 -0.74
C LEU A 69 -10.65 5.21 -1.66
N SER A 70 -10.15 5.10 -2.91
CA SER A 70 -9.90 6.24 -3.83
C SER A 70 -11.09 7.17 -3.96
N ASP A 71 -12.28 6.59 -4.02
CA ASP A 71 -13.54 7.28 -4.35
C ASP A 71 -14.27 7.82 -3.12
N LEU A 72 -13.68 7.73 -1.93
CA LEU A 72 -14.22 8.35 -0.73
C LEU A 72 -14.38 9.87 -0.94
N ALA A 73 -15.57 10.37 -0.59
CA ALA A 73 -15.84 11.81 -0.58
C ALA A 73 -14.87 12.53 0.37
N PRO A 74 -14.47 13.79 0.08
CA PRO A 74 -13.50 14.53 0.89
C PRO A 74 -13.82 14.57 2.38
N GLU A 75 -15.11 14.72 2.74
CA GLU A 75 -15.58 14.74 4.13
C GLU A 75 -15.37 13.40 4.82
N SER A 76 -15.54 12.29 4.09
CA SER A 76 -15.30 10.93 4.61
C SER A 76 -13.81 10.66 4.79
N VAL A 77 -12.97 11.18 3.89
CA VAL A 77 -11.50 11.13 4.02
C VAL A 77 -11.06 11.91 5.25
N GLU A 78 -11.62 13.10 5.50
CA GLU A 78 -11.27 13.90 6.66
C GLU A 78 -11.66 13.22 7.99
N LEU A 79 -12.85 12.62 8.07
CA LEU A 79 -13.28 11.85 9.24
C LEU A 79 -12.36 10.63 9.50
N LEU A 80 -12.01 9.90 8.44
CA LEU A 80 -11.09 8.77 8.55
C LEU A 80 -9.69 9.22 8.99
N ASP A 81 -9.18 10.31 8.42
CA ASP A 81 -7.89 10.88 8.80
C ASP A 81 -7.87 11.37 10.25
N GLN A 82 -8.98 11.94 10.75
CA GLN A 82 -9.11 12.31 12.17
C GLN A 82 -9.08 11.08 13.07
N ALA A 83 -9.77 10.00 12.71
CA ALA A 83 -9.78 8.75 13.47
C ALA A 83 -8.39 8.10 13.52
N LEU A 84 -7.70 8.00 12.37
CA LEU A 84 -6.33 7.50 12.27
C LEU A 84 -5.36 8.35 13.11
N ARG A 85 -5.47 9.69 13.03
CA ARG A 85 -4.64 10.61 13.81
C ARG A 85 -4.91 10.49 15.31
N GLY A 86 -6.18 10.33 15.71
CA GLY A 86 -6.56 10.09 17.11
C GLY A 86 -5.96 8.81 17.68
N ALA A 87 -5.75 7.80 16.82
CA ALA A 87 -5.05 6.55 17.16
C ALA A 87 -3.51 6.64 17.07
N GLY A 88 -2.95 7.79 16.68
CA GLY A 88 -1.51 7.96 16.48
C GLY A 88 -0.95 7.23 15.25
N LEU A 89 -1.80 6.95 14.26
CA LEU A 89 -1.48 6.19 13.05
C LEU A 89 -1.27 7.10 11.84
N LEU A 90 -0.65 6.53 10.79
CA LEU A 90 -0.54 7.17 9.49
C LEU A 90 -1.94 7.39 8.89
N THR A 91 -2.22 8.59 8.38
CA THR A 91 -3.53 8.87 7.78
C THR A 91 -3.63 8.41 6.32
N LEU A 92 -4.85 8.25 5.78
CA LEU A 92 -5.05 7.87 4.38
C LEU A 92 -4.46 8.93 3.44
N SER A 93 -4.62 10.22 3.77
CA SER A 93 -4.00 11.30 2.99
C SER A 93 -2.46 11.23 3.03
N GLU A 94 -1.88 10.87 4.16
CA GLU A 94 -0.42 10.72 4.29
C GLU A 94 0.09 9.52 3.49
N VAL A 95 -0.62 8.39 3.54
CA VAL A 95 -0.37 7.21 2.69
C VAL A 95 -0.37 7.61 1.21
N ARG A 96 -1.46 8.23 0.74
CA ARG A 96 -1.60 8.71 -0.65
C ARG A 96 -0.49 9.67 -1.04
N ARG A 97 -0.10 10.59 -0.15
CA ARG A 97 0.98 11.55 -0.39
C ARG A 97 2.33 10.88 -0.53
N ARG A 98 2.65 9.89 0.32
CA ARG A 98 3.89 9.11 0.26
C ARG A 98 3.99 8.38 -1.09
N TYR A 99 2.91 7.73 -1.53
CA TYR A 99 2.87 7.04 -2.81
C TYR A 99 2.92 7.99 -4.00
N SER A 100 2.16 9.10 -3.99
CA SER A 100 2.22 10.13 -5.04
C SER A 100 3.61 10.76 -5.18
N ALA A 101 4.32 10.98 -4.08
CA ALA A 101 5.69 11.51 -4.10
C ALA A 101 6.70 10.49 -4.64
N LEU A 102 6.55 9.22 -4.26
CA LEU A 102 7.37 8.13 -4.76
C LEU A 102 7.14 7.91 -6.26
N TYR A 103 5.87 7.85 -6.68
CA TYR A 103 5.46 7.72 -8.09
C TYR A 103 6.02 8.85 -8.95
N ARG A 104 5.85 10.12 -8.56
CA ARG A 104 6.44 11.27 -9.28
C ARG A 104 7.96 11.20 -9.37
N ARG A 105 8.63 10.68 -8.33
CA ARG A 105 10.08 10.51 -8.32
C ARG A 105 10.53 9.42 -9.29
N ILE A 106 9.78 8.31 -9.37
CA ILE A 106 10.03 7.22 -10.32
C ILE A 106 9.85 7.74 -11.75
N LEU A 107 8.72 8.41 -12.04
CA LEU A 107 8.44 9.01 -13.35
C LEU A 107 9.54 9.99 -13.80
N LYS A 108 9.95 10.92 -12.93
CA LYS A 108 11.03 11.87 -13.23
C LYS A 108 12.35 11.16 -13.53
N ARG A 109 12.59 10.02 -12.88
CA ARG A 109 13.84 9.26 -12.97
C ARG A 109 13.84 8.28 -14.15
N GLY A 110 12.67 7.86 -14.61
CA GLY A 110 12.51 7.01 -15.78
C GLY A 110 12.90 5.54 -15.59
N HIS A 111 13.17 5.08 -14.36
CA HIS A 111 13.47 3.68 -14.07
C HIS A 111 13.16 3.30 -12.62
N ILE A 112 12.85 2.03 -12.41
CA ILE A 112 12.63 1.39 -11.11
C ILE A 112 13.99 0.96 -10.52
N LYS A 113 14.22 1.21 -9.23
CA LYS A 113 15.45 0.83 -8.52
C LYS A 113 15.23 -0.24 -7.45
N THR A 114 14.00 -0.40 -6.98
CA THR A 114 13.69 -1.27 -5.85
C THR A 114 12.38 -1.98 -6.09
N ASP A 115 12.21 -3.14 -5.46
CA ASP A 115 11.01 -3.97 -5.54
C ASP A 115 9.76 -3.16 -5.15
N THR A 116 9.89 -2.24 -4.21
CA THR A 116 8.78 -1.37 -3.79
C THR A 116 8.34 -0.39 -4.86
N GLU A 117 9.29 0.15 -5.62
CA GLU A 117 8.98 1.00 -6.77
C GLU A 117 8.42 0.16 -7.92
N TYR A 118 8.88 -1.08 -8.09
CA TYR A 118 8.31 -2.05 -9.03
C TYR A 118 6.83 -2.29 -8.73
N TYR A 119 6.49 -2.68 -7.50
CA TYR A 119 5.11 -3.00 -7.16
C TYR A 119 4.19 -1.79 -7.21
N LEU A 120 4.69 -0.60 -6.87
CA LEU A 120 3.92 0.64 -7.03
C LEU A 120 3.60 0.89 -8.51
N VAL A 121 4.60 0.79 -9.40
CA VAL A 121 4.42 1.02 -10.84
C VAL A 121 3.54 -0.07 -11.46
N ASN A 122 3.76 -1.33 -11.08
CA ASN A 122 2.97 -2.47 -11.55
C ASN A 122 1.51 -2.38 -11.10
N GLY A 123 1.24 -1.96 -9.86
CA GLY A 123 -0.13 -1.70 -9.38
C GLY A 123 -0.85 -0.67 -10.24
N VAL A 124 -0.20 0.48 -10.48
CA VAL A 124 -0.73 1.54 -11.36
C VAL A 124 -1.02 1.06 -12.78
N VAL A 125 -0.15 0.21 -13.35
CA VAL A 125 -0.34 -0.33 -14.71
C VAL A 125 -1.44 -1.38 -14.77
N VAL A 126 -1.53 -2.28 -13.78
CA VAL A 126 -2.53 -3.35 -13.75
C VAL A 126 -3.92 -2.81 -13.39
N ASP A 127 -4.00 -1.71 -12.65
CA ASP A 127 -5.26 -1.03 -12.37
C ASP A 127 -5.90 -0.52 -13.68
N GLN A 128 -7.05 -1.11 -14.02
CA GLN A 128 -7.86 -0.77 -15.19
C GLN A 128 -8.85 0.38 -14.91
N THR A 129 -8.94 0.83 -13.65
CA THR A 129 -9.80 1.95 -13.24
C THR A 129 -9.07 3.30 -13.30
N SER A 130 -7.74 3.28 -13.29
CA SER A 130 -6.92 4.47 -13.47
C SER A 130 -7.02 5.05 -14.89
N ALA A 131 -7.40 6.32 -14.99
CA ALA A 131 -7.38 7.11 -16.24
C ALA A 131 -5.94 7.51 -16.60
N LEU A 132 -5.09 6.53 -16.89
CA LEU A 132 -3.74 6.77 -17.40
C LEU A 132 -3.79 7.09 -18.89
N GLU A 133 -3.09 8.15 -19.28
CA GLU A 133 -2.83 8.42 -20.70
C GLU A 133 -2.03 7.26 -21.31
N PRO A 134 -2.31 6.83 -22.56
CA PRO A 134 -1.62 5.72 -23.21
C PRO A 134 -0.09 5.85 -23.19
N GLU A 135 0.44 7.06 -23.42
CA GLU A 135 1.88 7.33 -23.39
C GLU A 135 2.50 7.15 -22.00
N GLU A 136 1.75 7.47 -20.94
CA GLU A 136 2.20 7.26 -19.56
C GLU A 136 2.22 5.76 -19.24
N ARG A 137 1.16 5.04 -19.63
CA ARG A 137 1.07 3.58 -19.47
C ARG A 137 2.23 2.85 -20.18
N ASP A 138 2.55 3.22 -21.41
CA ASP A 138 3.67 2.63 -22.16
C ASP A 138 5.02 2.90 -21.47
N ARG A 139 5.23 4.11 -20.93
CA ARG A 139 6.43 4.45 -20.17
C ARG A 139 6.57 3.60 -18.92
N LEU A 140 5.49 3.42 -18.15
CA LEU A 140 5.50 2.60 -16.95
C LEU A 140 5.77 1.12 -17.29
N GLN A 141 5.13 0.60 -18.35
CA GLN A 141 5.33 -0.78 -18.81
C GLN A 141 6.78 -1.04 -19.25
N ALA A 142 7.42 -0.05 -19.91
CA ALA A 142 8.83 -0.12 -20.26
C ALA A 142 9.74 -0.16 -19.02
N MET A 143 9.41 0.60 -17.97
CA MET A 143 10.16 0.57 -16.70
C MET A 143 10.05 -0.79 -16.02
N ILE A 144 8.85 -1.39 -15.98
CA ILE A 144 8.59 -2.74 -15.44
C ILE A 144 9.44 -3.76 -16.20
N SER A 145 9.33 -3.76 -17.53
CA SER A 145 10.05 -4.71 -18.40
C SER A 145 11.56 -4.61 -18.23
N ALA A 146 12.10 -3.39 -18.08
CA ALA A 146 13.52 -3.16 -17.88
C ALA A 146 14.04 -3.56 -16.48
N TYR A 147 13.15 -3.68 -15.50
CA TYR A 147 13.48 -4.16 -14.15
C TYR A 147 13.38 -5.68 -14.03
N GLU A 148 12.48 -6.31 -14.79
CA GLU A 148 12.29 -7.77 -14.84
C GLU A 148 13.31 -8.50 -15.73
N GLY A 149 13.86 -7.81 -16.74
CA GLY A 149 14.88 -8.34 -17.66
C GLY A 149 16.31 -8.26 -17.12
#